data_AF-A0A7S3NA71-F1
#
_entry.id   AF-A0A7S3NA71-F1
#
_cell.length_a   1.000
_cell.length_b   1.000
_cell.length_c   1.000
_cell.angle_alpha   90.00
_cell.angle_beta   90.00
_cell.angle_gamma   90.00
#
_symmetry.space_group_name_H-M   'P 1'
#
loop_
_entity.id
_entity.type
_entity.pdbx_description
1 polymer ?
#
loop_
_entity_poly.entity_id
_entity_poly.type
_entity_poly.pdbx_seq_one_letter_code
_entity_poly.pdbx_strand_id
1 'polypeptide(L)'
;MYGMDMHNIQLEYAKQFWEAYPDVRKIFMTQFNDNHEFSGELIKYNDEDFLNFFTYFREKGYLSNTQFLIMSDHGQHFIVSHTPIYPDDSRFQENYLPLLIFLTPKDIPAKNLAFLKNNQQHFVNSHDVYATLKSIAVGKRAGAEGLNDFALNYEKLPSGRDCTDSKDITYFDCWCQLNITKFYEQKNKLGYFYVAY
;
A
#
# COMPACT_ATOMS: atom_id res chain seq x y z
N MET A 1 2.37 4.72 24.91
CA MET A 1 1.53 4.42 26.10
C MET A 1 2.33 3.52 27.03
N TYR A 2 2.36 3.75 28.35
CA TYR A 2 3.19 2.97 29.30
C TYR A 2 4.70 2.89 28.99
N GLY A 3 5.27 3.94 28.38
CA GLY A 3 6.70 3.97 28.01
C GLY A 3 7.08 3.17 26.75
N MET A 4 6.08 2.62 26.03
CA MET A 4 6.27 1.98 24.73
C MET A 4 5.58 2.79 23.63
N ASP A 5 6.14 2.74 22.43
CA ASP A 5 5.49 3.27 21.23
C ASP A 5 4.25 2.44 20.87
N MET A 6 3.29 3.10 20.21
CA MET A 6 2.00 2.47 19.93
C MET A 6 2.11 1.33 18.92
N HIS A 7 2.96 1.47 17.90
CA HIS A 7 3.22 0.41 16.92
C HIS A 7 3.80 -0.84 17.60
N ASN A 8 4.65 -0.67 18.62
CA ASN A 8 5.23 -1.80 19.35
C ASN A 8 4.17 -2.61 20.12
N ILE A 9 3.18 -1.96 20.72
CA ILE A 9 2.06 -2.68 21.36
C ILE A 9 1.29 -3.51 20.32
N GLN A 10 1.08 -2.96 19.12
CA GLN A 10 0.37 -3.64 18.03
C GLN A 10 1.17 -4.83 17.48
N LEU A 11 2.47 -4.67 17.28
CA LEU A 11 3.36 -5.74 16.83
C LEU A 11 3.47 -6.87 17.87
N GLU A 12 3.55 -6.53 19.16
CA GLU A 12 3.55 -7.54 20.23
C GLU A 12 2.22 -8.29 20.32
N TYR A 13 1.09 -7.59 20.17
CA TYR A 13 -0.21 -8.25 20.10
C TYR A 13 -0.31 -9.20 18.89
N ALA A 14 0.24 -8.80 17.75
CA ALA A 14 0.30 -9.65 16.56
C ALA A 14 1.11 -10.94 16.82
N LYS A 15 2.25 -10.86 17.52
CA LYS A 15 3.03 -12.05 17.91
C LYS A 15 2.20 -12.99 18.79
N GLN A 16 1.56 -12.45 19.83
CA GLN A 16 0.71 -13.22 20.74
C GLN A 16 -0.48 -13.86 20.01
N PHE A 17 -1.10 -13.14 19.08
CA PHE A 17 -2.20 -13.65 18.25
C PHE A 17 -1.76 -14.82 17.36
N TRP A 18 -0.53 -14.79 16.82
CA TRP A 18 -0.01 -15.93 16.07
C TRP A 18 0.23 -17.14 16.96
N GLU A 19 0.84 -16.94 18.12
CA GLU A 19 1.13 -18.01 19.10
C GLU A 19 -0.13 -18.65 19.69
N ALA A 20 -1.18 -17.87 19.97
CA ALA A 20 -2.40 -18.37 20.59
C ALA A 20 -3.25 -19.27 19.68
N TYR A 21 -3.10 -19.16 18.36
CA TYR A 21 -3.99 -19.79 17.39
C TYR A 21 -3.26 -20.56 16.28
N PRO A 22 -2.28 -21.44 16.56
CA PRO A 22 -1.33 -21.94 15.54
C PRO A 22 -1.99 -22.66 14.35
N ASP A 23 -3.11 -23.34 14.56
CA ASP A 23 -3.72 -24.25 13.59
C ASP A 23 -5.03 -23.75 12.96
N VAL A 24 -5.35 -22.46 13.11
CA VAL A 24 -6.56 -21.87 12.51
C VAL A 24 -6.20 -20.86 11.43
N ARG A 25 -6.98 -20.86 10.34
CA ARG A 25 -6.93 -19.79 9.35
C ARG A 25 -7.39 -18.50 10.01
N LYS A 26 -6.55 -17.46 9.95
CA LYS A 26 -6.77 -16.20 10.65
C LYS A 26 -6.38 -15.02 9.76
N ILE A 27 -6.97 -13.88 10.04
CA ILE A 27 -6.61 -12.58 9.48
C ILE A 27 -6.36 -11.66 10.67
N PHE A 28 -5.27 -10.93 10.61
CA PHE A 28 -4.94 -9.90 11.57
C PHE A 28 -4.73 -8.59 10.83
N MET A 29 -5.38 -7.54 11.29
CA MET A 29 -5.25 -6.19 10.73
C MET A 29 -4.93 -5.24 11.88
N THR A 30 -3.90 -4.42 11.68
CA THR A 30 -3.55 -3.31 12.56
C THR A 30 -3.28 -2.07 11.72
N GLN A 31 -3.38 -0.90 12.34
CA GLN A 31 -3.20 0.40 11.69
C GLN A 31 -2.14 1.19 12.44
N PHE A 32 -1.20 1.77 11.70
CA PHE A 32 -0.10 2.57 12.25
C PHE A 32 -0.33 4.03 11.90
N ASN A 33 -0.12 4.93 12.86
CA ASN A 33 -0.34 6.36 12.69
C ASN A 33 0.96 7.17 12.84
N ASP A 34 2.12 6.50 12.82
CA ASP A 34 3.42 7.13 13.11
C ASP A 34 3.81 8.18 12.06
N ASN A 35 3.29 8.06 10.83
CA ASN A 35 3.48 9.03 9.76
C ASN A 35 2.48 10.21 9.81
N HIS A 36 1.52 10.19 10.77
CA HIS A 36 0.57 11.27 11.01
C HIS A 36 1.19 12.35 11.91
N GLU A 37 2.40 12.76 11.55
CA GLU A 37 3.21 13.71 12.29
C GLU A 37 3.85 14.70 11.32
N PHE A 38 4.20 15.89 11.81
CA PHE A 38 4.55 17.03 11.00
C PHE A 38 5.93 16.96 10.31
N SER A 39 6.93 16.33 10.92
CA SER A 39 8.31 16.33 10.44
C SER A 39 8.60 15.29 9.34
N GLY A 40 7.76 14.27 9.17
CA GLY A 40 8.03 13.08 8.34
C GLY A 40 9.17 12.19 8.86
N GLU A 41 9.67 12.43 10.07
CA GLU A 41 10.87 11.79 10.61
C GLU A 41 10.54 10.64 11.55
N LEU A 42 9.34 10.57 12.13
CA LEU A 42 9.04 9.53 13.12
C LEU A 42 8.93 8.14 12.49
N ILE A 43 8.54 8.06 11.21
CA ILE A 43 8.33 6.78 10.53
C ILE A 43 9.60 5.91 10.49
N LYS A 44 10.79 6.52 10.48
CA LYS A 44 12.08 5.80 10.47
C LYS A 44 12.32 5.01 11.76
N TYR A 45 11.69 5.40 12.88
CA TYR A 45 11.82 4.66 14.14
C TYR A 45 11.09 3.31 14.09
N ASN A 46 10.19 3.13 13.12
CA ASN A 46 9.50 1.86 12.95
C ASN A 46 10.38 0.80 12.26
N ASP A 47 11.44 1.20 11.53
CA ASP A 47 12.23 0.29 10.68
C ASP A 47 12.83 -0.87 11.49
N GLU A 48 13.46 -0.58 12.63
CA GLU A 48 14.07 -1.59 13.50
C GLU A 48 13.00 -2.52 14.11
N ASP A 49 11.86 -1.97 14.52
CA ASP A 49 10.78 -2.74 15.13
C ASP A 49 10.09 -3.67 14.11
N PHE A 50 9.87 -3.21 12.88
CA PHE A 50 9.39 -4.06 11.79
C PHE A 50 10.41 -5.14 11.44
N LEU A 51 11.71 -4.81 11.37
CA LEU A 51 12.76 -5.80 11.13
C LEU A 51 12.77 -6.89 12.21
N ASN A 52 12.66 -6.50 13.48
CA ASN A 52 12.59 -7.42 14.62
C ASN A 52 11.33 -8.28 14.56
N PHE A 53 10.19 -7.70 14.21
CA PHE A 53 8.93 -8.42 14.01
C PHE A 53 9.04 -9.48 12.89
N PHE A 54 9.52 -9.11 11.71
CA PHE A 54 9.68 -10.05 10.60
C PHE A 54 10.75 -11.11 10.86
N THR A 55 11.82 -10.76 11.59
CA THR A 55 12.83 -11.71 12.04
C THR A 55 12.23 -12.76 12.98
N TYR A 56 11.45 -12.34 13.97
CA TYR A 56 10.71 -13.25 14.85
C TYR A 56 9.76 -14.16 14.06
N PHE A 57 8.97 -13.61 13.12
CA PHE A 57 8.07 -14.41 12.28
C PHE A 57 8.82 -15.43 11.41
N ARG A 58 10.01 -15.06 10.91
CA ARG A 58 10.88 -15.96 10.15
C ARG A 58 11.38 -17.11 11.03
N GLU A 59 11.90 -16.79 12.21
CA GLU A 59 12.49 -17.76 13.14
C GLU A 59 11.45 -18.75 13.69
N LYS A 60 10.21 -18.29 13.89
CA LYS A 60 9.07 -19.15 14.25
C LYS A 60 8.51 -19.96 13.08
N GLY A 61 8.98 -19.71 11.85
CA GLY A 61 8.47 -20.36 10.63
C GLY A 61 7.13 -19.83 10.13
N TYR A 62 6.58 -18.78 10.73
CA TYR A 62 5.27 -18.22 10.36
C TYR A 62 5.25 -17.60 8.95
N LEU A 63 6.41 -17.17 8.42
CA LEU A 63 6.50 -16.63 7.04
C LEU A 63 6.24 -17.68 5.95
N SER A 64 6.26 -18.98 6.29
CA SER A 64 6.03 -20.05 5.31
C SER A 64 4.59 -20.17 4.84
N ASN A 65 3.63 -19.64 5.61
CA ASN A 65 2.20 -19.74 5.31
C ASN A 65 1.43 -18.44 5.56
N THR A 66 2.14 -17.35 5.86
CA THR A 66 1.55 -16.03 6.11
C THR A 66 1.86 -15.07 4.97
N GLN A 67 0.83 -14.43 4.42
CA GLN A 67 0.97 -13.31 3.49
C GLN A 67 0.79 -12.00 4.27
N PHE A 68 1.63 -11.01 3.98
CA PHE A 68 1.48 -9.65 4.50
C PHE A 68 1.07 -8.71 3.38
N LEU A 69 0.09 -7.87 3.69
CA LEU A 69 -0.26 -6.70 2.92
C LEU A 69 0.04 -5.48 3.79
N ILE A 70 0.96 -4.64 3.36
CA ILE A 70 1.24 -3.35 3.99
C ILE A 70 0.76 -2.30 3.01
N MET A 71 -0.15 -1.43 3.43
CA MET A 71 -0.67 -0.37 2.61
C MET A 71 -0.77 0.93 3.39
N SER A 72 -0.51 2.05 2.71
CA SER A 72 -0.91 3.38 3.17
C SER A 72 -2.33 3.64 2.70
N ASP A 73 -3.17 4.21 3.55
CA ASP A 73 -4.50 4.68 3.19
C ASP A 73 -4.43 5.92 2.28
N HIS A 74 -3.43 6.77 2.52
CA HIS A 74 -3.12 7.94 1.71
C HIS A 74 -1.61 8.26 1.75
N GLY A 75 -1.15 9.19 0.90
CA GLY A 75 0.19 9.78 0.92
C GLY A 75 0.39 10.77 2.08
N GLN A 76 1.54 11.45 2.14
CA GLN A 76 1.80 12.39 3.24
C GLN A 76 0.97 13.67 3.07
N HIS A 77 0.20 14.04 4.09
CA HIS A 77 -0.64 15.25 4.10
C HIS A 77 -0.05 16.40 4.94
N PHE A 78 0.94 16.12 5.81
CA PHE A 78 1.68 17.11 6.58
C PHE A 78 3.11 17.26 6.07
N ILE A 79 3.36 18.17 5.12
CA ILE A 79 4.72 18.52 4.70
C ILE A 79 5.04 19.97 5.09
N VAL A 80 6.02 20.14 5.98
CA VAL A 80 6.58 21.45 6.40
C VAL A 80 7.18 22.23 5.22
N SER A 81 7.70 21.53 4.21
CA SER A 81 8.36 22.16 3.06
C SER A 81 7.38 22.76 2.05
N HIS A 82 6.08 22.55 2.23
CA HIS A 82 5.00 23.11 1.43
C HIS A 82 4.20 24.07 2.31
N THR A 83 4.93 25.07 2.80
CA THR A 83 4.46 26.37 3.31
C THR A 83 3.16 26.85 2.62
N PRO A 84 2.36 27.74 3.26
CA PRO A 84 0.93 28.06 3.00
C PRO A 84 0.62 28.75 1.65
N ILE A 85 1.48 28.55 0.66
CA ILE A 85 1.48 29.16 -0.65
C ILE A 85 0.59 28.35 -1.63
N TYR A 86 0.33 27.06 -1.37
CA TYR A 86 -0.46 26.19 -2.26
C TYR A 86 -1.35 25.19 -1.51
N PRO A 87 -2.50 25.60 -0.94
CA PRO A 87 -3.45 24.72 -0.25
C PRO A 87 -4.09 23.65 -1.16
N ASP A 88 -3.97 23.78 -2.47
CA ASP A 88 -4.38 22.75 -3.42
C ASP A 88 -3.37 21.60 -3.50
N ASP A 89 -2.06 21.87 -3.30
CA ASP A 89 -0.98 20.87 -3.39
C ASP A 89 -1.02 19.82 -2.27
N SER A 90 -1.46 20.18 -1.06
CA SER A 90 -1.51 19.23 0.06
C SER A 90 -2.49 18.09 -0.18
N ARG A 91 -3.64 18.38 -0.81
CA ARG A 91 -4.64 17.38 -1.20
C ARG A 91 -4.14 16.47 -2.33
N PHE A 92 -3.30 17.00 -3.21
CA PHE A 92 -2.71 16.21 -4.28
C PHE A 92 -1.62 15.26 -3.74
N GLN A 93 -0.82 15.71 -2.78
CA GLN A 93 0.19 14.89 -2.11
C GLN A 93 -0.42 13.80 -1.23
N GLU A 94 -1.53 14.10 -0.57
CA GLU A 94 -2.31 13.14 0.20
C GLU A 94 -2.85 12.01 -0.70
N ASN A 95 -3.21 12.29 -1.96
CA ASN A 95 -3.66 11.24 -2.88
C ASN A 95 -2.50 10.62 -3.71
N TYR A 96 -1.26 11.05 -3.52
CA TYR A 96 -0.10 10.63 -4.29
C TYR A 96 0.67 9.47 -3.62
N LEU A 97 1.14 8.53 -4.45
CA LEU A 97 2.01 7.39 -4.09
C LEU A 97 1.68 6.72 -2.73
N PRO A 98 0.44 6.30 -2.48
CA PRO A 98 0.19 5.44 -1.33
C PRO A 98 1.02 4.16 -1.47
N LEU A 99 1.66 3.75 -0.37
CA LEU A 99 2.46 2.54 -0.34
C LEU A 99 1.57 1.31 -0.50
N LEU A 100 2.01 0.33 -1.29
CA LEU A 100 1.40 -1.00 -1.36
C LEU A 100 2.49 -2.06 -1.49
N ILE A 101 2.67 -2.87 -0.45
CA ILE A 101 3.64 -3.97 -0.41
C ILE A 101 2.90 -5.28 -0.16
N PHE A 102 3.15 -6.26 -1.04
CA PHE A 102 2.76 -7.65 -0.83
C PHE A 102 4.01 -8.47 -0.49
N LEU A 103 4.05 -9.02 0.73
CA LEU A 103 5.03 -10.03 1.10
C LEU A 103 4.33 -11.39 1.08
N THR A 104 4.81 -12.28 0.22
CA THR A 104 4.18 -13.59 0.01
C THR A 104 5.12 -14.73 0.42
N PRO A 105 4.58 -15.86 0.90
CA PRO A 105 5.34 -17.08 1.11
C PRO A 105 6.10 -17.52 -0.15
N LYS A 106 7.23 -18.22 0.03
CA LYS A 106 8.06 -18.68 -1.09
C LYS A 106 7.40 -19.75 -1.96
N ASP A 107 6.38 -20.42 -1.42
CA ASP A 107 5.71 -21.57 -2.01
C ASP A 107 4.38 -21.20 -2.71
N ILE A 108 4.05 -19.91 -2.86
CA ILE A 108 2.89 -19.51 -3.67
C ILE A 108 3.05 -20.03 -5.11
N PRO A 109 1.95 -20.43 -5.78
CA PRO A 109 2.03 -20.95 -7.15
C PRO A 109 2.77 -19.99 -8.09
N ALA A 110 3.69 -20.51 -8.90
CA ALA A 110 4.54 -19.69 -9.77
C ALA A 110 3.74 -18.76 -10.70
N LYS A 111 2.55 -19.19 -11.13
CA LYS A 111 1.62 -18.38 -11.93
C LYS A 111 1.11 -17.16 -11.16
N ASN A 112 0.73 -17.33 -9.89
CA ASN A 112 0.26 -16.25 -9.03
C ASN A 112 1.39 -15.25 -8.73
N LEU A 113 2.60 -15.74 -8.45
CA LEU A 113 3.78 -14.89 -8.29
C LEU A 113 4.08 -14.10 -9.57
N ALA A 114 3.93 -14.72 -10.74
CA ALA A 114 4.11 -14.04 -12.01
C ALA A 114 3.09 -12.91 -12.21
N PHE A 115 1.83 -13.08 -11.80
CA PHE A 115 0.83 -12.01 -11.86
C PHE A 115 1.22 -10.83 -10.97
N LEU A 116 1.57 -11.10 -9.70
CA LEU A 116 2.03 -10.06 -8.77
C LEU A 116 3.24 -9.29 -9.31
N LYS A 117 4.20 -9.99 -9.94
CA LYS A 117 5.37 -9.35 -10.57
C LYS A 117 5.01 -8.52 -11.80
N ASN A 118 4.12 -9.01 -12.66
CA ASN A 118 3.70 -8.28 -13.86
C ASN A 118 2.92 -7.01 -13.50
N ASN A 119 2.15 -7.05 -12.42
CA ASN A 119 1.34 -5.93 -11.96
C ASN A 119 2.14 -4.87 -11.20
N GLN A 120 3.44 -5.07 -10.99
CA GLN A 120 4.32 -3.99 -10.52
C GLN A 120 4.28 -2.84 -11.54
N GLN A 121 4.35 -1.60 -11.05
CA GLN A 121 4.36 -0.39 -11.90
C GLN A 121 3.08 -0.18 -12.74
N HIS A 122 1.98 -0.84 -12.38
CA HIS A 122 0.67 -0.58 -12.99
C HIS A 122 -0.20 0.25 -12.04
N PHE A 123 -1.18 0.96 -12.61
CA PHE A 123 -2.22 1.61 -11.83
C PHE A 123 -3.04 0.55 -11.09
N VAL A 124 -2.97 0.57 -9.76
CA VAL A 124 -3.72 -0.29 -8.83
C VAL A 124 -4.66 0.60 -8.03
N ASN A 125 -5.91 0.16 -7.85
CA ASN A 125 -6.87 0.86 -7.01
C ASN A 125 -7.38 -0.02 -5.86
N SER A 126 -8.17 0.58 -4.97
CA SER A 126 -8.73 -0.08 -3.78
C SER A 126 -9.65 -1.27 -4.12
N HIS A 127 -10.34 -1.25 -5.27
CA HIS A 127 -11.16 -2.38 -5.72
C HIS A 127 -10.30 -3.59 -6.09
N ASP A 128 -9.14 -3.39 -6.69
CA ASP A 128 -8.21 -4.49 -6.99
C ASP A 128 -7.64 -5.10 -5.70
N VAL A 129 -7.32 -4.27 -4.71
CA VAL A 129 -6.88 -4.73 -3.38
C VAL A 129 -7.98 -5.56 -2.71
N TYR A 130 -9.23 -5.09 -2.74
CA TYR A 130 -10.39 -5.84 -2.24
C TYR A 130 -10.55 -7.20 -2.97
N ALA A 131 -10.51 -7.20 -4.30
CA ALA A 131 -10.61 -8.40 -5.12
C ALA A 131 -9.49 -9.40 -4.82
N THR A 132 -8.28 -8.90 -4.58
CA THR A 132 -7.10 -9.68 -4.20
C THR A 132 -7.29 -10.33 -2.84
N LEU A 133 -7.69 -9.56 -1.81
CA LEU A 133 -7.94 -10.07 -0.46
C LEU A 133 -9.08 -11.12 -0.45
N LYS A 134 -10.17 -10.86 -1.18
CA LYS A 134 -11.27 -11.81 -1.36
C LYS A 134 -10.77 -13.11 -1.99
N SER A 135 -9.95 -13.01 -3.04
CA SER A 135 -9.39 -14.16 -3.74
C SER A 135 -8.42 -14.97 -2.87
N ILE A 136 -7.67 -14.31 -2.00
CA ILE A 136 -6.82 -14.98 -0.98
C ILE A 136 -7.71 -15.73 0.01
N ALA A 137 -8.74 -15.08 0.55
CA ALA A 137 -9.62 -15.67 1.57
C ALA A 137 -10.34 -16.94 1.07
N VAL A 138 -10.77 -16.96 -0.19
CA VAL A 138 -11.45 -18.13 -0.77
C VAL A 138 -10.54 -19.14 -1.46
N GLY A 139 -9.26 -18.81 -1.65
CA GLY A 139 -8.26 -19.68 -2.31
C GLY A 139 -8.45 -19.87 -3.81
N LYS A 140 -9.19 -18.97 -4.47
CA LYS A 140 -9.42 -18.96 -5.94
C LYS A 140 -9.73 -17.54 -6.40
N ARG A 141 -9.69 -17.27 -7.71
CA ARG A 141 -10.15 -15.99 -8.26
C ARG A 141 -11.59 -15.72 -7.80
N ALA A 142 -11.78 -14.60 -7.12
CA ALA A 142 -13.07 -14.09 -6.68
C ALA A 142 -13.17 -12.59 -7.02
N GLY A 143 -14.07 -12.23 -7.94
CA GLY A 143 -14.39 -10.84 -8.28
C GLY A 143 -15.30 -10.18 -7.26
N ALA A 144 -15.27 -8.87 -7.17
CA ALA A 144 -16.42 -8.08 -6.76
C ALA A 144 -17.40 -8.05 -7.93
N GLU A 145 -18.61 -8.54 -7.70
CA GLU A 145 -19.64 -8.54 -8.73
C GLU A 145 -19.92 -7.09 -9.16
N GLY A 146 -19.82 -6.81 -10.46
CA GLY A 146 -20.19 -5.50 -11.05
C GLY A 146 -19.07 -4.46 -11.17
N LEU A 147 -17.91 -4.67 -10.55
CA LEU A 147 -16.75 -3.76 -10.62
C LEU A 147 -15.73 -4.26 -11.64
N ASN A 148 -15.05 -3.35 -12.36
CA ASN A 148 -13.91 -3.67 -13.23
C ASN A 148 -12.65 -3.92 -12.37
N ASP A 149 -12.73 -4.89 -11.46
CA ASP A 149 -11.68 -5.21 -10.51
C ASP A 149 -10.77 -6.35 -11.00
N PHE A 150 -9.51 -6.30 -10.59
CA PHE A 150 -8.54 -7.35 -10.91
C PHE A 150 -7.95 -7.90 -9.61
N ALA A 151 -8.04 -9.22 -9.43
CA ALA A 151 -7.31 -9.87 -8.35
C ALA A 151 -5.84 -9.96 -8.75
N LEU A 152 -4.99 -9.14 -8.12
CA LEU A 152 -3.59 -8.95 -8.49
C LEU A 152 -2.75 -10.23 -8.45
N ASN A 153 -3.21 -11.24 -7.71
CA ASN A 153 -2.59 -12.56 -7.60
C ASN A 153 -3.14 -13.60 -8.59
N TYR A 154 -4.17 -13.28 -9.38
CA TYR A 154 -4.80 -14.18 -10.35
C TYR A 154 -4.89 -13.62 -11.77
N GLU A 155 -4.72 -12.31 -11.94
CA GLU A 155 -4.93 -11.62 -13.21
C GLU A 155 -3.82 -10.62 -13.49
N LYS A 156 -3.60 -10.34 -14.77
CA LYS A 156 -2.76 -9.23 -15.21
C LYS A 156 -3.63 -7.99 -15.36
N LEU A 157 -3.11 -6.86 -14.89
CA LEU A 157 -3.66 -5.56 -15.21
C LEU A 157 -3.41 -5.25 -16.69
N PRO A 158 -4.36 -4.59 -17.39
CA PRO A 158 -4.15 -4.12 -18.75
C PRO A 158 -2.97 -3.15 -18.84
N SER A 159 -2.20 -3.25 -19.93
CA SER A 159 -1.13 -2.28 -20.21
C SER A 159 -1.74 -0.91 -20.55
N GLY A 160 -1.24 0.14 -19.92
CA GLY A 160 -1.76 1.50 -20.10
C GLY A 160 -3.07 1.78 -19.35
N ARG A 161 -3.46 0.90 -18.41
CA ARG A 161 -4.61 1.14 -17.54
C ARG A 161 -4.48 2.48 -16.83
N ASP A 162 -5.56 3.24 -16.81
CA ASP A 162 -5.69 4.49 -16.05
C ASP A 162 -6.97 4.48 -15.21
N CYS A 163 -7.33 5.63 -14.66
CA CYS A 163 -8.49 5.70 -13.78
C CYS A 163 -9.83 5.56 -14.49
N THR A 164 -9.91 5.85 -15.80
CA THR A 164 -11.16 5.71 -16.57
C THR A 164 -11.56 4.25 -16.77
N ASP A 165 -10.62 3.32 -16.57
CA ASP A 165 -10.90 1.88 -16.58
C ASP A 165 -11.67 1.42 -15.32
N SER A 166 -11.72 2.23 -14.28
CA SER A 166 -12.45 1.95 -13.04
C SER A 166 -13.77 2.72 -12.97
N LYS A 167 -14.86 2.04 -12.61
CA LYS A 167 -16.22 2.60 -12.65
C LYS A 167 -16.51 3.64 -11.55
N ASP A 168 -15.78 3.58 -10.44
CA ASP A 168 -16.09 4.35 -9.23
C ASP A 168 -14.92 5.21 -8.72
N ILE A 169 -13.88 5.40 -9.54
CA ILE A 169 -12.81 6.35 -9.22
C ILE A 169 -13.25 7.73 -9.71
N THR A 170 -13.43 8.66 -8.78
CA THR A 170 -13.79 10.02 -9.16
C THR A 170 -12.59 10.73 -9.80
N TYR A 171 -12.85 11.81 -10.54
CA TYR A 171 -11.78 12.64 -11.08
C TYR A 171 -10.81 13.14 -10.00
N PHE A 172 -11.30 13.38 -8.78
CA PHE A 172 -10.46 13.84 -7.66
C PHE A 172 -9.56 12.74 -7.11
N ASP A 173 -9.97 11.48 -7.24
CA ASP A 173 -9.21 10.31 -6.83
C ASP A 173 -8.30 9.78 -7.96
N CYS A 174 -8.40 10.39 -9.15
CA CYS A 174 -7.64 10.04 -10.34
C CYS A 174 -6.58 11.08 -10.70
N TRP A 175 -5.33 10.86 -10.30
CA TRP A 175 -4.26 11.82 -10.61
C TRP A 175 -3.52 11.54 -11.94
N CYS A 176 -3.51 10.30 -12.46
CA CYS A 176 -2.77 9.95 -13.68
C CYS A 176 -3.20 10.73 -14.95
N GLN A 177 -4.32 11.47 -14.90
CA GLN A 177 -4.89 12.21 -16.03
C GLN A 177 -4.57 13.71 -16.06
N LEU A 178 -3.97 14.26 -15.00
CA LEU A 178 -3.52 15.63 -15.06
C LEU A 178 -2.22 15.70 -15.84
N ASN A 179 -2.29 16.23 -17.05
CA ASN A 179 -1.12 16.66 -17.84
C ASN A 179 -0.31 17.67 -17.02
N ILE A 180 0.59 17.16 -16.18
CA ILE A 180 1.57 17.94 -15.44
C ILE A 180 2.35 18.85 -16.40
N THR A 181 2.51 18.46 -17.66
CA THR A 181 3.08 19.28 -18.74
C THR A 181 2.40 20.65 -18.90
N LYS A 182 1.07 20.75 -18.85
CA LYS A 182 0.39 22.05 -19.01
C LYS A 182 0.46 22.92 -17.75
N PHE A 183 0.54 22.32 -16.57
CA PHE A 183 0.69 23.06 -15.32
C PHE A 183 2.14 23.56 -15.11
N TYR A 184 3.12 22.83 -15.64
CA TYR A 184 4.54 23.20 -15.60
C TYR A 184 5.01 24.06 -16.80
N GLU A 185 4.34 24.01 -17.96
CA GLU A 185 4.65 24.89 -19.10
C GLU A 185 4.44 26.38 -18.78
N GLN A 186 3.49 26.73 -17.89
CA GLN A 186 3.38 28.09 -17.36
C GLN A 186 4.50 28.45 -16.36
N LYS A 187 5.19 27.47 -15.78
CA LYS A 187 6.23 27.66 -14.75
C LYS A 187 7.67 27.53 -15.28
N ASN A 188 7.87 27.06 -16.52
CA ASN A 188 9.18 26.95 -17.19
C ASN A 188 9.81 28.30 -17.62
N LYS A 189 9.89 29.27 -16.71
CA LYS A 189 10.90 30.34 -16.77
C LYS A 189 12.15 30.04 -15.94
N LEU A 190 12.17 29.02 -15.08
CA LEU A 190 13.35 28.65 -14.29
C LEU A 190 13.36 27.15 -13.98
N GLY A 191 14.16 26.38 -14.74
CA GLY A 191 14.78 25.11 -14.33
C GLY A 191 13.90 23.86 -14.17
N TYR A 192 14.15 22.83 -14.99
CA TYR A 192 13.52 21.51 -14.89
C TYR A 192 14.13 20.67 -13.75
N PHE A 193 13.29 20.04 -12.94
CA PHE A 193 13.66 18.89 -12.11
C PHE A 193 12.64 17.77 -12.31
N TYR A 194 13.12 16.59 -12.70
CA TYR A 194 12.38 15.34 -12.77
C TYR A 194 12.71 14.51 -11.54
N VAL A 195 11.71 13.90 -10.91
CA VAL A 195 11.90 12.73 -10.04
C VAL A 195 10.85 11.70 -10.43
N ALA A 196 11.31 10.51 -10.77
CA ALA A 196 10.52 9.33 -11.08
C ALA A 196 10.61 8.34 -9.93
N TYR A 197 9.52 7.63 -9.65
CA TYR A 197 9.48 6.31 -9.02
C TYR A 197 8.39 5.48 -9.68
#